data_AF-M1VJZ4-F1
#
_entry.id   AF-M1VJZ4-F1
#
_cell.length_a   1.000
_cell.length_b   1.000
_cell.length_c   1.000
_cell.angle_alpha   90.00
_cell.angle_beta   90.00
_cell.angle_gamma   90.00
#
_symmetry.space_group_name_H-M   'P 1'
#
loop_
_entity.id
_entity.type
_entity.pdbx_description
1 polymer ?
#
loop_
_entity_poly.entity_id
_entity_poly.type
_entity_poly.pdbx_seq_one_letter_code
_entity_poly.pdbx_strand_id
1 'polypeptide(L)'
;MEIQFNTYSSLGGAVKKQLSRGRYTISDRICKLEIIINNEVSSITLDDNHYVPNVKNCSSLPSEPSVRLFDNFLNQFINNNGSNCSLIDALLEYQEANLHYGYQIEDKIFYKLYSKDEKLLNTGLRSQYGAKWIDYSAQLSNGEGIIFDKDNINGLWAMKSSELNNIVYCIDTYGDHLFTLELLPDSLYLQTKNEIIGHNFKVIRSMKLSKNHWFRKIQLHFINLRRKLDI
;
A
#
# COMPACT_ATOMS: atom_id res chain seq x y z
N MET A 1 -2.47 -6.65 -26.36
CA MET A 1 -2.93 -7.92 -25.74
C MET A 1 -4.24 -7.58 -25.06
N GLU A 2 -5.35 -8.14 -25.55
CA GLU A 2 -6.67 -7.90 -24.98
C GLU A 2 -6.73 -8.66 -23.64
N ILE A 3 -6.81 -7.94 -22.52
CA ILE A 3 -6.77 -8.56 -21.20
C ILE A 3 -8.15 -9.13 -20.91
N GLN A 4 -8.30 -10.44 -21.06
CA GLN A 4 -9.47 -11.11 -20.56
C GLN A 4 -9.39 -11.19 -19.03
N PHE A 5 -10.08 -10.27 -18.37
CA PHE A 5 -10.34 -10.28 -16.93
C PHE A 5 -11.21 -11.47 -16.56
N ASN A 6 -10.62 -12.67 -16.48
CA ASN A 6 -11.31 -13.80 -15.89
C ASN A 6 -11.22 -13.70 -14.36
N THR A 7 -12.31 -14.08 -13.68
CA THR A 7 -12.53 -14.02 -12.22
C THR A 7 -11.43 -14.72 -11.40
N TYR A 8 -10.63 -15.60 -11.99
CA TYR A 8 -9.62 -16.43 -11.32
C TYR A 8 -8.19 -16.21 -11.83
N SER A 9 -7.97 -15.19 -12.67
CA SER A 9 -6.66 -14.96 -13.26
C SER A 9 -5.77 -14.24 -12.27
N SER A 10 -4.54 -14.76 -12.10
CA SER A 10 -3.47 -14.06 -11.39
C SER A 10 -3.25 -12.64 -11.93
N LEU A 11 -3.50 -12.47 -13.24
CA LEU A 11 -3.50 -11.19 -13.95
C LEU A 11 -4.57 -10.23 -13.44
N GLY A 12 -5.85 -10.63 -13.45
CA GLY A 12 -6.95 -9.78 -13.01
C GLY A 12 -6.80 -9.36 -11.54
N GLY A 13 -6.34 -10.28 -10.69
CA GLY A 13 -6.03 -9.97 -9.29
C GLY A 13 -4.88 -8.98 -9.12
N ALA A 14 -3.81 -9.13 -9.90
CA ALA A 14 -2.68 -8.19 -9.86
C ALA A 14 -3.07 -6.79 -10.36
N VAL A 15 -3.86 -6.71 -11.44
CA VAL A 15 -4.41 -5.43 -11.94
C VAL A 15 -5.28 -4.77 -10.88
N LYS A 16 -6.26 -5.49 -10.32
CA LYS A 16 -7.15 -4.97 -9.29
C LYS A 16 -6.39 -4.42 -8.08
N LYS A 17 -5.31 -5.09 -7.67
CA LYS A 17 -4.45 -4.59 -6.57
C LYS A 17 -3.82 -3.24 -6.88
N GLN A 18 -3.26 -3.03 -8.07
CA GLN A 18 -2.65 -1.73 -8.40
C GLN A 18 -3.69 -0.63 -8.54
N LEU A 19 -4.85 -0.94 -9.14
CA LEU A 19 -5.97 -0.02 -9.21
C LEU A 19 -6.44 0.37 -7.79
N SER A 20 -6.58 -0.59 -6.89
CA SER A 20 -6.95 -0.31 -5.49
C SER A 20 -5.92 0.50 -4.70
N ARG A 21 -4.67 0.56 -5.19
CA ARG A 21 -3.58 1.33 -4.57
C ARG A 21 -3.40 2.69 -5.22
N GLY A 22 -4.20 3.01 -6.24
CA GLY A 22 -4.05 4.22 -7.06
C GLY A 22 -2.75 4.26 -7.87
N ARG A 23 -2.11 3.09 -8.10
CA ARG A 23 -0.81 2.95 -8.77
C ARG A 23 -1.01 2.79 -10.28
N TYR A 24 -1.53 3.85 -10.89
CA TYR A 24 -1.76 3.94 -12.32
C TYR A 24 -1.77 5.41 -12.76
N THR A 25 -1.63 5.62 -14.06
CA THR A 25 -1.71 6.94 -14.69
C THR A 25 -2.81 6.92 -15.73
N ILE A 26 -3.59 8.00 -15.82
CA ILE A 26 -4.62 8.17 -16.84
C ILE A 26 -4.26 9.37 -17.70
N SER A 27 -4.20 9.16 -19.01
CA SER A 27 -4.00 10.20 -20.02
C SER A 27 -4.83 9.83 -21.24
N ASP A 28 -5.56 10.78 -21.83
CA ASP A 28 -6.35 10.57 -23.05
C ASP A 28 -7.27 9.34 -23.00
N ARG A 29 -8.00 9.18 -21.88
CA ARG A 29 -8.88 8.02 -21.61
C ARG A 29 -8.19 6.66 -21.58
N ILE A 30 -6.86 6.64 -21.50
CA ILE A 30 -6.07 5.43 -21.40
C ILE A 30 -5.45 5.36 -20.00
N CYS A 31 -5.78 4.31 -19.26
CA CYS A 31 -5.17 3.96 -17.99
C CYS A 31 -3.98 3.03 -18.22
N LYS A 32 -2.81 3.41 -17.71
CA LYS A 32 -1.58 2.60 -17.74
C LYS A 32 -1.15 2.26 -16.33
N LEU A 33 -0.79 1.00 -16.12
CA LEU A 33 -0.26 0.51 -14.86
C LEU A 33 0.77 -0.59 -15.09
N GLU A 34 1.59 -0.82 -14.07
CA GLU A 34 2.56 -1.91 -14.04
C GLU A 34 2.16 -2.91 -12.97
N ILE A 35 2.29 -4.20 -13.28
CA ILE A 35 1.99 -5.29 -12.35
C ILE A 35 3.19 -6.22 -12.26
N ILE A 36 3.24 -7.00 -11.17
CA ILE A 36 4.21 -8.09 -11.01
C ILE A 36 3.47 -9.42 -11.10
N ILE A 37 3.85 -10.26 -12.06
CA ILE A 37 3.38 -11.64 -12.20
C ILE A 37 4.62 -12.52 -12.37
N ASN A 38 4.71 -13.62 -11.61
CA ASN A 38 5.85 -14.54 -11.69
C ASN A 38 7.23 -13.85 -11.54
N ASN A 39 7.30 -12.83 -10.68
CA ASN A 39 8.47 -11.96 -10.47
C ASN A 39 8.89 -11.10 -11.68
N GLU A 40 8.10 -11.05 -12.74
CA GLU A 40 8.33 -10.20 -13.91
C GLU A 40 7.38 -9.00 -13.90
N VAL A 41 7.89 -7.86 -14.35
CA VAL A 41 7.11 -6.63 -14.50
C VAL A 41 6.39 -6.67 -15.84
N SER A 42 5.08 -6.46 -15.83
CA SER A 42 4.26 -6.38 -17.03
C SER A 42 3.52 -5.04 -17.08
N SER A 43 3.53 -4.39 -18.23
CA SER A 43 2.76 -3.16 -18.47
C SER A 43 1.36 -3.51 -18.97
N ILE A 44 0.36 -2.88 -18.40
CA ILE A 44 -1.05 -3.09 -18.68
C ILE A 44 -1.66 -1.77 -19.15
N THR A 45 -2.51 -1.85 -20.17
CA THR A 45 -3.25 -0.73 -20.73
C THR A 45 -4.73 -1.05 -20.69
N LEU A 46 -5.52 -0.14 -20.12
CA LEU A 46 -6.98 -0.18 -20.06
C LEU A 46 -7.52 1.09 -20.71
N ASP A 47 -8.64 0.97 -21.40
CA ASP A 47 -9.28 2.04 -22.17
C ASP A 47 -10.79 2.06 -21.91
N ASP A 48 -11.52 2.87 -22.67
CA ASP A 48 -12.98 3.01 -22.58
C ASP A 48 -13.77 1.74 -22.95
N ASN A 49 -13.13 0.71 -23.51
CA ASN A 49 -13.78 -0.57 -23.75
C ASN A 49 -13.87 -1.44 -22.47
N HIS A 50 -13.29 -0.96 -21.37
CA HIS A 50 -13.30 -1.62 -20.08
C HIS A 50 -14.32 -0.99 -19.13
N TYR A 51 -15.10 -1.85 -18.47
CA TYR A 51 -16.18 -1.42 -17.57
C TYR A 51 -15.90 -1.84 -16.13
N VAL A 52 -16.50 -1.13 -15.17
CA VAL A 52 -16.31 -1.38 -13.74
C VAL A 52 -16.57 -2.85 -13.34
N PRO A 53 -17.61 -3.56 -13.84
CA PRO A 53 -17.83 -4.96 -13.48
C PRO A 53 -16.68 -5.90 -13.82
N ASN A 54 -15.92 -5.61 -14.88
CA ASN A 54 -14.79 -6.44 -15.31
C ASN A 54 -13.72 -6.51 -14.22
N VAL A 55 -13.44 -5.39 -13.56
CA VAL A 55 -12.45 -5.30 -12.49
C VAL A 55 -13.05 -5.75 -11.16
N LYS A 56 -14.28 -5.34 -10.84
CA LYS A 56 -14.93 -5.68 -9.56
C LYS A 56 -14.92 -7.20 -9.28
N ASN A 57 -15.23 -7.99 -10.31
CA ASN A 57 -15.34 -9.44 -10.20
C ASN A 57 -14.00 -10.18 -10.16
N CYS A 58 -12.87 -9.48 -10.38
CA CYS A 58 -11.55 -10.11 -10.27
C CYS A 58 -11.27 -10.53 -8.82
N SER A 59 -10.77 -11.75 -8.65
CA SER A 59 -10.30 -12.21 -7.35
C SER A 59 -9.02 -11.47 -6.94
N SER A 60 -9.07 -10.86 -5.76
CA SER A 60 -7.93 -10.27 -5.06
C SER A 60 -8.03 -10.67 -3.60
N LEU A 61 -6.95 -10.60 -2.83
CA LEU A 61 -7.01 -10.87 -1.39
C LEU A 61 -7.98 -9.86 -0.73
N PRO A 62 -9.19 -10.29 -0.30
CA PRO A 62 -10.23 -9.36 0.15
C PRO A 62 -9.90 -8.77 1.52
N SER A 63 -8.86 -9.27 2.20
CA SER A 63 -8.39 -8.78 3.48
C SER A 63 -7.48 -7.55 3.39
N GLU A 64 -6.99 -7.18 2.20
CA GLU A 64 -6.17 -5.98 2.02
C GLU A 64 -7.02 -4.71 2.21
N PRO A 65 -6.64 -3.76 3.10
CA PRO A 65 -7.45 -2.57 3.37
C PRO A 65 -7.71 -1.70 2.13
N SER A 66 -6.70 -1.52 1.27
CA SER A 66 -6.81 -0.82 -0.02
C SER A 66 -7.82 -1.47 -0.97
N VAL A 67 -7.75 -2.80 -1.13
CA VAL A 67 -8.70 -3.58 -1.95
C VAL A 67 -10.13 -3.41 -1.45
N ARG A 68 -10.36 -3.51 -0.14
CA ARG A 68 -11.70 -3.33 0.45
C ARG A 68 -12.23 -1.91 0.25
N LEU A 69 -11.38 -0.90 0.41
CA LEU A 69 -11.74 0.49 0.13
C LEU A 69 -12.18 0.66 -1.33
N PHE A 70 -11.40 0.11 -2.26
CA PHE A 70 -11.70 0.15 -3.68
C PHE A 70 -12.97 -0.60 -4.04
N ASP A 71 -13.20 -1.81 -3.51
CA ASP A 71 -14.43 -2.58 -3.76
C ASP A 71 -15.69 -1.85 -3.26
N ASN A 72 -15.60 -1.21 -2.08
CA ASN A 72 -16.69 -0.39 -1.58
C ASN A 72 -16.96 0.82 -2.49
N PHE A 73 -15.91 1.48 -2.97
CA PHE A 73 -16.03 2.57 -3.93
C PHE A 73 -16.68 2.10 -5.24
N LEU A 74 -16.20 1.01 -5.84
CA LEU A 74 -16.77 0.48 -7.09
C LEU A 74 -18.26 0.09 -6.92
N ASN A 75 -18.65 -0.46 -5.77
CA ASN A 75 -20.05 -0.75 -5.47
C ASN A 75 -20.90 0.52 -5.43
N GLN A 76 -20.44 1.58 -4.76
CA GLN A 76 -21.15 2.86 -4.73
C GLN A 76 -21.21 3.50 -6.11
N PHE A 77 -20.11 3.47 -6.86
CA PHE A 77 -20.05 4.01 -8.21
C PHE A 77 -21.03 3.31 -9.16
N ILE A 78 -21.13 1.97 -9.10
CA ILE A 78 -22.15 1.21 -9.86
C ILE A 78 -23.56 1.59 -9.43
N ASN A 79 -23.83 1.72 -8.12
CA ASN A 79 -25.16 2.08 -7.65
C ASN A 79 -25.61 3.47 -8.15
N ASN A 80 -24.66 4.39 -8.31
CA ASN A 80 -24.93 5.75 -8.76
C ASN A 80 -25.02 5.86 -10.30
N ASN A 81 -24.25 5.06 -11.04
CA ASN A 81 -24.05 5.23 -12.49
C ASN A 81 -24.58 4.06 -13.35
N GLY A 82 -25.08 2.99 -12.74
CA GLY A 82 -25.54 1.77 -13.42
C GLY A 82 -24.43 0.74 -13.68
N SER A 83 -24.83 -0.43 -14.22
CA SER A 83 -23.94 -1.59 -14.36
C SER A 83 -22.88 -1.45 -15.45
N ASN A 84 -23.12 -0.66 -16.49
CA ASN A 84 -22.18 -0.49 -17.62
C ASN A 84 -21.42 0.83 -17.53
N CYS A 85 -21.07 1.24 -16.31
CA CYS A 85 -20.31 2.46 -16.09
C CYS A 85 -18.84 2.26 -16.49
N SER A 86 -18.28 3.34 -17.04
CA SER A 86 -16.90 3.40 -17.51
C SER A 86 -15.90 3.15 -16.38
N LEU A 87 -14.93 2.27 -16.62
CA LEU A 87 -13.84 2.05 -15.67
C LEU A 87 -12.97 3.30 -15.52
N ILE A 88 -12.68 4.00 -16.63
CA ILE A 88 -11.81 5.18 -16.61
C ILE A 88 -12.39 6.29 -15.74
N ASP A 89 -13.70 6.53 -15.84
CA ASP A 89 -14.38 7.55 -15.03
C ASP A 89 -14.35 7.17 -13.54
N ALA A 90 -14.60 5.90 -13.22
CA ALA A 90 -14.50 5.41 -11.85
C ALA A 90 -13.09 5.58 -11.27
N LEU A 91 -12.05 5.31 -12.07
CA LEU A 91 -10.66 5.43 -11.64
C LEU A 91 -10.25 6.89 -11.41
N LEU A 92 -10.67 7.82 -12.28
CA LEU A 92 -10.43 9.25 -12.07
C LEU A 92 -11.06 9.74 -10.77
N GLU A 93 -12.34 9.42 -10.54
CA GLU A 93 -13.05 9.79 -9.30
C GLU A 93 -12.42 9.11 -8.08
N TYR A 94 -11.96 7.86 -8.21
CA TYR A 94 -11.27 7.15 -7.14
C TYR A 94 -9.96 7.85 -6.74
N GLN A 95 -9.14 8.26 -7.71
CA GLN A 95 -7.89 8.99 -7.43
C GLN A 95 -8.19 10.33 -6.78
N GLU A 96 -9.18 11.09 -7.28
CA GLU A 96 -9.53 12.38 -6.70
C GLU A 96 -10.00 12.25 -5.24
N ALA A 97 -10.79 11.22 -4.94
CA ALA A 97 -11.38 11.05 -3.62
C ALA A 97 -10.43 10.45 -2.57
N ASN A 98 -9.38 9.72 -2.98
CA ASN A 98 -8.54 8.93 -2.06
C ASN A 98 -7.02 9.22 -2.19
N LEU A 99 -6.62 9.83 -3.30
CA LEU A 99 -5.34 10.45 -3.65
C LEU A 99 -5.04 11.73 -2.86
N HIS A 100 -4.16 11.72 -1.87
CA HIS A 100 -3.78 12.94 -1.16
C HIS A 100 -2.27 13.18 -1.16
N TYR A 101 -1.87 14.43 -1.36
CA TYR A 101 -0.51 14.86 -1.11
C TYR A 101 -0.19 14.79 0.38
N GLY A 102 1.07 14.53 0.72
CA GLY A 102 1.51 14.42 2.11
C GLY A 102 1.16 15.63 2.98
N TYR A 103 1.16 16.85 2.40
CA TYR A 103 0.78 18.07 3.12
C TYR A 103 -0.72 18.16 3.47
N GLN A 104 -1.58 17.39 2.79
CA GLN A 104 -3.03 17.38 3.00
C GLN A 104 -3.45 16.40 4.11
N ILE A 105 -2.56 15.49 4.51
CA ILE A 105 -2.86 14.43 5.46
C ILE A 105 -2.55 14.92 6.88
N GLU A 106 -3.58 14.97 7.73
CA GLU A 106 -3.47 15.46 9.12
C GLU A 106 -2.53 14.61 9.98
N ASP A 107 -2.53 13.29 9.76
CA ASP A 107 -1.67 12.34 10.46
C ASP A 107 -0.21 12.62 10.08
N LYS A 108 0.61 13.06 11.05
CA LYS A 108 2.02 13.41 10.79
C LYS A 108 2.97 12.21 10.88
N ILE A 109 2.59 11.16 11.60
CA ILE A 109 3.49 10.06 11.97
C ILE A 109 2.88 8.70 11.65
N PHE A 110 3.65 7.90 10.93
CA PHE A 110 3.32 6.53 10.54
C PHE A 110 4.41 5.55 10.94
N TYR A 111 4.09 4.26 10.86
CA TYR A 111 4.96 3.20 11.35
C TYR A 111 5.12 2.08 10.33
N LYS A 112 6.34 1.58 10.16
CA LYS A 112 6.60 0.48 9.24
C LYS A 112 7.51 -0.55 9.87
N LEU A 113 7.04 -1.80 9.88
CA LEU A 113 7.87 -2.94 10.20
C LEU A 113 8.79 -3.28 9.03
N TYR A 114 10.02 -3.64 9.37
CA TYR A 114 10.99 -4.14 8.42
C TYR A 114 11.96 -5.11 9.09
N SER A 115 12.67 -5.88 8.27
CA SER A 115 13.80 -6.70 8.69
C SER A 115 15.06 -6.21 8.00
N LYS A 116 16.20 -6.26 8.70
CA LYS A 116 17.52 -6.04 8.11
C LYS A 116 18.03 -7.25 7.30
N ASP A 117 17.41 -8.40 7.47
CA ASP A 117 17.78 -9.65 6.79
C ASP A 117 16.52 -10.28 6.18
N GLU A 118 16.58 -10.53 4.86
CA GLU A 118 15.53 -11.19 4.10
C GLU A 118 15.17 -12.57 4.67
N LYS A 119 16.16 -13.31 5.18
CA LYS A 119 16.00 -14.68 5.70
C LYS A 119 15.12 -14.76 6.94
N LEU A 120 14.89 -13.63 7.61
CA LEU A 120 14.04 -13.53 8.78
C LEU A 120 12.57 -13.27 8.44
N LEU A 121 12.23 -13.16 7.15
CA LEU A 121 10.88 -12.85 6.69
C LEU A 121 10.16 -14.08 6.14
N ASN A 122 8.85 -14.13 6.37
CA ASN A 122 7.99 -15.13 5.75
C ASN A 122 7.73 -14.76 4.27
N THR A 123 8.63 -15.18 3.38
CA THR A 123 8.58 -14.86 1.94
C THR A 123 7.32 -15.39 1.27
N GLY A 124 6.80 -16.55 1.69
CA GLY A 124 5.58 -17.16 1.15
C GLY A 124 4.32 -16.34 1.43
N LEU A 125 4.15 -15.82 2.65
CA LEU A 125 3.01 -14.95 2.97
C LEU A 125 3.17 -13.57 2.31
N ARG A 126 4.38 -13.01 2.31
CA ARG A 126 4.66 -11.68 1.74
C ARG A 126 4.44 -11.61 0.23
N SER A 127 4.80 -12.66 -0.50
CA SER A 127 4.61 -12.72 -1.95
C SER A 127 3.13 -12.64 -2.34
N GLN A 128 2.22 -13.17 -1.52
CA GLN A 128 0.77 -13.07 -1.74
C GLN A 128 0.30 -11.60 -1.74
N TYR A 129 0.93 -10.73 -0.95
CA TYR A 129 0.64 -9.30 -0.91
C TYR A 129 1.43 -8.49 -1.95
N GLY A 130 2.41 -9.10 -2.62
CA GLY A 130 3.37 -8.40 -3.48
C GLY A 130 4.48 -7.69 -2.71
N ALA A 131 4.68 -8.01 -1.43
CA ALA A 131 5.73 -7.42 -0.62
C ALA A 131 7.07 -8.14 -0.82
N LYS A 132 8.10 -7.39 -1.24
CA LYS A 132 9.49 -7.87 -1.32
C LYS A 132 10.30 -7.39 -0.12
N TRP A 133 11.46 -8.03 0.12
CA TRP A 133 12.44 -7.45 1.04
C TRP A 133 13.13 -6.27 0.36
N ILE A 134 13.45 -5.24 1.15
CA ILE A 134 14.15 -4.04 0.68
C ILE A 134 15.30 -3.80 1.65
N ASP A 135 16.51 -3.66 1.10
CA ASP A 135 17.66 -3.19 1.87
C ASP A 135 17.53 -1.70 2.17
N TYR A 136 16.84 -1.39 3.27
CA TYR A 136 16.71 -0.02 3.77
C TYR A 136 18.03 0.51 4.34
N SER A 137 18.96 -0.34 4.75
CA SER A 137 20.26 0.13 5.25
C SER A 137 21.06 0.77 4.12
N ALA A 138 21.03 0.15 2.93
CA ALA A 138 21.62 0.72 1.71
C ALA A 138 20.88 1.97 1.20
N GLN A 139 19.56 2.09 1.40
CA GLN A 139 18.86 3.34 1.07
C GLN A 139 19.25 4.49 2.01
N LEU A 140 19.37 4.20 3.31
CA LEU A 140 19.64 5.20 4.34
C LEU A 140 21.11 5.61 4.43
N SER A 141 22.05 4.85 3.87
CA SER A 141 23.47 5.20 3.86
C SER A 141 23.77 6.50 3.11
N ASN A 142 22.87 6.91 2.20
CA ASN A 142 23.03 8.12 1.39
C ASN A 142 22.64 9.42 2.14
N GLY A 143 22.22 9.32 3.40
CA GLY A 143 22.09 10.47 4.31
C GLY A 143 20.78 11.26 4.23
N GLU A 144 19.94 11.03 3.21
CA GLU A 144 18.67 11.77 3.06
C GLU A 144 17.55 11.29 4.00
N GLY A 145 17.73 10.13 4.63
CA GLY A 145 16.73 9.55 5.51
C GLY A 145 15.45 9.12 4.80
N ILE A 146 15.44 9.00 3.47
CA ILE A 146 14.25 8.61 2.70
C ILE A 146 14.32 7.13 2.36
N ILE A 147 13.20 6.43 2.54
CA ILE A 147 12.99 5.07 2.04
C ILE A 147 11.97 5.09 0.92
N PHE A 148 12.12 4.20 -0.06
CA PHE A 148 11.24 4.15 -1.23
C PHE A 148 11.05 2.73 -1.77
N ASP A 149 9.92 2.53 -2.45
CA ASP A 149 9.64 1.30 -3.21
C ASP A 149 10.51 1.28 -4.47
N LYS A 150 11.57 0.46 -4.46
CA LYS A 150 12.59 0.41 -5.54
C LYS A 150 11.99 0.06 -6.91
N ASP A 151 10.97 -0.78 -6.92
CA ASP A 151 10.34 -1.23 -8.16
C ASP A 151 9.27 -0.24 -8.64
N ASN A 152 8.89 0.73 -7.79
CA ASN A 152 7.80 1.68 -8.01
C ASN A 152 6.44 1.07 -8.41
N ILE A 153 6.19 -0.19 -8.05
CA ILE A 153 4.94 -0.89 -8.40
C ILE A 153 4.00 -0.94 -7.19
N ASN A 154 4.32 -1.71 -6.16
CA ASN A 154 3.37 -2.02 -5.08
C ASN A 154 3.22 -0.92 -4.02
N GLY A 155 4.18 0.00 -3.93
CA GLY A 155 4.26 1.01 -2.90
C GLY A 155 4.78 0.48 -1.56
N LEU A 156 5.13 1.40 -0.68
CA LEU A 156 5.45 1.11 0.71
C LEU A 156 4.22 1.31 1.58
N TRP A 157 3.87 0.28 2.36
CA TRP A 157 2.85 0.41 3.39
C TRP A 157 3.45 0.88 4.70
N ALA A 158 2.76 1.82 5.34
CA ALA A 158 2.96 2.21 6.71
C ALA A 158 1.61 2.27 7.43
N MET A 159 1.60 1.97 8.72
CA MET A 159 0.38 1.93 9.51
C MET A 159 0.22 3.18 10.36
N LYS A 160 -1.03 3.52 10.67
CA LYS A 160 -1.35 4.58 11.63
C LYS A 160 -0.99 4.17 13.05
N SER A 161 -0.85 5.15 13.94
CA SER A 161 -0.56 4.88 15.36
C SER A 161 -1.59 3.98 16.05
N SER A 162 -2.86 4.04 15.62
CA SER A 162 -3.94 3.19 16.13
C SER A 162 -3.64 1.69 15.97
N GLU A 163 -2.84 1.34 14.97
CA GLU A 163 -2.51 -0.04 14.61
C GLU A 163 -1.24 -0.55 15.31
N LEU A 164 -0.54 0.27 16.11
CA LEU A 164 0.69 -0.15 16.79
C LEU A 164 0.47 -1.35 17.73
N ASN A 165 -0.73 -1.55 18.27
CA ASN A 165 -1.02 -2.73 19.09
C ASN A 165 -1.05 -4.02 18.25
N ASN A 166 -1.41 -3.92 16.97
CA ASN A 166 -1.44 -5.06 16.05
C ASN A 166 -0.03 -5.51 15.67
N ILE A 167 0.96 -4.60 15.66
CA ILE A 167 2.39 -4.92 15.43
C ILE A 167 2.90 -6.00 16.37
N VAL A 168 2.38 -6.07 17.60
CA VAL A 168 2.86 -7.00 18.62
C VAL A 168 2.88 -8.43 18.09
N TYR A 169 1.99 -8.82 17.18
CA TYR A 169 1.88 -10.19 16.68
C TYR A 169 2.49 -10.40 15.29
N CYS A 170 3.04 -9.35 14.70
CA CYS A 170 3.38 -9.29 13.28
C CYS A 170 4.90 -9.33 13.00
N ILE A 171 5.74 -9.37 14.05
CA ILE A 171 7.19 -9.24 13.91
C ILE A 171 7.83 -10.37 13.10
N ASP A 172 7.30 -11.60 13.20
CA ASP A 172 7.86 -12.76 12.50
C ASP A 172 7.52 -12.73 11.00
N THR A 173 6.47 -11.99 10.63
CA THR A 173 6.03 -11.85 9.24
C THR A 173 6.68 -10.65 8.56
N TYR A 174 6.76 -9.51 9.26
CA TYR A 174 7.12 -8.22 8.67
C TYR A 174 8.45 -7.66 9.17
N GLY A 175 9.06 -8.27 10.17
CA GLY A 175 10.38 -7.96 10.70
C GLY A 175 10.37 -7.41 12.12
N ASP A 176 11.53 -7.46 12.76
CA ASP A 176 11.76 -7.09 14.16
C ASP A 176 12.23 -5.65 14.35
N HIS A 177 12.27 -4.84 13.29
CA HIS A 177 12.58 -3.42 13.37
C HIS A 177 11.37 -2.57 12.99
N LEU A 178 11.29 -1.39 13.60
CA LEU A 178 10.20 -0.43 13.41
C LEU A 178 10.77 0.92 12.99
N PHE A 179 10.33 1.42 11.84
CA PHE A 179 10.51 2.82 11.47
C PHE A 179 9.36 3.67 12.00
N THR A 180 9.71 4.88 12.45
CA THR A 180 8.80 6.03 12.57
C THR A 180 9.00 6.90 11.35
N LEU A 181 7.92 7.17 10.64
CA LEU A 181 7.91 7.77 9.31
C LEU A 181 7.10 9.07 9.30
N GLU A 182 7.59 10.04 8.54
CA GLU A 182 6.85 11.22 8.08
C GLU A 182 6.55 11.10 6.58
N LEU A 183 5.48 11.77 6.17
CA LEU A 183 5.14 11.94 4.76
C LEU A 183 5.99 13.04 4.15
N LEU A 184 6.33 12.88 2.87
CA LEU A 184 6.93 13.94 2.08
C LEU A 184 5.79 14.83 1.55
N PRO A 185 5.86 16.17 1.73
CA PRO A 185 4.75 17.07 1.38
C PRO A 185 4.21 16.88 -0.04
N ASP A 186 5.11 16.81 -1.02
CA ASP A 186 4.75 16.78 -2.45
C ASP A 186 4.58 15.37 -3.01
N SER A 187 4.60 14.34 -2.16
CA SER A 187 4.36 12.96 -2.57
C SER A 187 2.89 12.59 -2.39
N LEU A 188 2.36 11.78 -3.31
CA LEU A 188 1.00 11.26 -3.25
C LEU A 188 0.92 9.98 -2.42
N TYR A 189 -0.14 9.88 -1.63
CA TYR A 189 -0.40 8.76 -0.73
C TYR A 189 -1.87 8.34 -0.81
N LEU A 190 -2.11 7.03 -0.84
CA LEU A 190 -3.42 6.45 -0.56
C LEU A 190 -3.59 6.33 0.95
N GLN A 191 -4.58 7.02 1.51
CA GLN A 191 -4.92 6.88 2.93
C GLN A 191 -6.14 5.98 3.10
N THR A 192 -6.00 4.93 3.92
CA THR A 192 -7.12 4.11 4.38
C THR A 192 -7.37 4.37 5.86
N LYS A 193 -8.37 3.67 6.44
CA LYS A 193 -8.63 3.75 7.88
C LYS A 193 -7.42 3.36 8.74
N ASN A 194 -6.63 2.37 8.31
CA ASN A 194 -5.61 1.72 9.15
C ASN A 194 -4.18 1.95 8.63
N GLU A 195 -4.02 2.13 7.32
CA GLU A 195 -2.73 2.21 6.64
C GLU A 195 -2.68 3.38 5.66
N ILE A 196 -1.45 3.79 5.36
CA ILE A 196 -1.10 4.69 4.28
C ILE A 196 -0.16 3.97 3.31
N ILE A 197 -0.36 4.20 2.02
CA ILE A 197 0.44 3.61 0.95
C ILE A 197 1.03 4.73 0.13
N GLY A 198 2.35 4.74 -0.04
CA GLY A 198 3.03 5.76 -0.84
C GLY A 198 4.28 5.21 -1.50
N HIS A 199 4.86 5.96 -2.43
CA HIS A 199 6.13 5.58 -3.05
C HIS A 199 7.30 5.67 -2.06
N ASN A 200 7.30 6.70 -1.22
CA ASN A 200 8.43 7.07 -0.38
C ASN A 200 7.97 7.65 0.97
N PHE A 201 8.87 7.58 1.95
CA PHE A 201 8.66 8.10 3.29
C PHE A 201 9.97 8.63 3.86
N LYS A 202 9.89 9.65 4.71
CA LYS A 202 11.04 10.12 5.49
C LYS A 202 11.13 9.36 6.80
N VAL A 203 12.28 8.76 7.09
CA VAL A 203 12.58 8.06 8.33
C VAL A 203 13.05 9.05 9.38
N ILE A 204 12.29 9.14 10.47
CA ILE A 204 12.63 10.00 11.62
C ILE A 204 13.41 9.22 12.66
N ARG A 205 12.98 7.98 12.92
CA ARG A 205 13.60 7.09 13.90
C ARG A 205 13.49 5.64 13.43
N SER A 206 14.46 4.84 13.87
CA SER A 206 14.39 3.39 13.77
C SER A 206 14.65 2.78 15.14
N MET A 207 13.97 1.67 15.45
CA MET A 207 14.26 0.90 16.65
C MET A 207 14.13 -0.59 16.40
N LYS A 208 14.93 -1.37 17.13
CA LYS A 208 14.76 -2.81 17.20
C LYS A 208 13.72 -3.14 18.27
N LEU A 209 12.71 -3.89 17.89
CA LEU A 209 11.70 -4.42 18.80
C LEU A 209 12.22 -5.69 19.49
N SER A 210 11.85 -5.85 20.75
CA SER A 210 12.15 -7.05 21.51
C SER A 210 11.43 -8.26 20.92
N LYS A 211 12.13 -9.40 20.86
CA LYS A 211 11.50 -10.70 20.59
C LYS A 211 10.58 -11.12 21.73
N ASN A 212 10.92 -10.76 22.97
CA ASN A 212 10.06 -10.98 24.13
C ASN A 212 8.81 -10.10 24.04
N HIS A 213 7.66 -10.76 24.03
CA HIS A 213 6.33 -10.16 23.85
C HIS A 213 5.99 -9.06 24.87
N TRP A 214 6.33 -9.25 26.15
CA TRP A 214 6.02 -8.26 27.20
C TRP A 214 6.85 -6.99 27.03
N PHE A 215 8.15 -7.13 26.83
CA PHE A 215 9.02 -5.98 26.57
C PHE A 215 8.62 -5.25 25.28
N ARG A 216 8.21 -5.98 24.23
CA ARG A 216 7.71 -5.38 22.99
C ARG A 216 6.44 -4.55 23.22
N LYS A 217 5.47 -5.06 23.97
CA LYS A 217 4.27 -4.30 24.34
C LYS A 217 4.62 -3.00 25.06
N ILE A 218 5.57 -3.06 26.00
CA ILE A 218 6.06 -1.89 26.73
C ILE A 218 6.71 -0.88 25.77
N GLN A 219 7.60 -1.34 24.87
CA GLN A 219 8.24 -0.47 23.86
C GLN A 219 7.19 0.28 23.02
N LEU A 220 6.20 -0.43 22.48
CA LEU A 220 5.16 0.16 21.63
C LEU A 220 4.23 1.09 22.42
N HIS A 221 3.97 0.79 23.69
CA HIS A 221 3.23 1.68 24.57
C HIS A 221 3.96 3.02 24.80
N PHE A 222 5.28 2.98 25.03
CA PHE A 222 6.07 4.20 25.16
C PHE A 222 6.10 5.06 23.89
N ILE A 223 6.12 4.44 22.70
CA ILE A 223 5.98 5.16 21.42
C ILE A 223 4.65 5.92 21.38
N ASN A 224 3.55 5.23 21.72
CA ASN A 224 2.23 5.82 21.75
C ASN A 224 2.10 6.96 22.78
N LEU A 225 2.72 6.83 23.95
CA LEU A 225 2.72 7.87 24.98
C LEU A 225 3.50 9.12 24.55
N ARG A 226 4.71 8.96 23.99
CA ARG A 226 5.51 10.10 23.51
C ARG A 226 4.77 10.94 22.49
N ARG A 227 4.04 10.30 21.57
CA ARG A 227 3.20 11.00 20.58
C ARG A 227 2.14 11.90 21.23
N LYS A 228 1.58 11.50 22.38
CA LYS A 228 0.57 12.30 23.09
C LYS A 228 1.16 13.49 23.83
N LEU A 229 2.47 13.50 24.07
CA LEU A 229 3.19 14.57 24.78
C LEU A 229 3.82 15.59 23.82
N ASP A 230 4.01 15.23 22.55
CA ASP A 230 4.51 16.10 21.48
C ASP A 230 3.36 16.90 20.79
N ILE A 231 2.19 16.99 21.42
CA ILE A 231 1.02 17.82 21.08
C ILE A 231 0.84 18.83 22.21
#